data_AF-A0A024G095-F1
#
_entry.id   AF-A0A024G095-F1
#
_cell.length_a   1.000
_cell.length_b   1.000
_cell.length_c   1.000
_cell.angle_alpha   90.00
_cell.angle_beta   90.00
_cell.angle_gamma   90.00
#
_symmetry.space_group_name_H-M   'P 1'
#
loop_
_entity.id
_entity.type
_entity.pdbx_description
1 polymer ?
#
loop_
_entity_poly.entity_id
_entity_poly.type
_entity_poly.pdbx_seq_one_letter_code
_entity_poly.pdbx_strand_id
1 'polypeptide(L)'
;MAGKLGELFLQGSNVMLRLEIAKQELSHLDQEVSKYELLVANQREKNYAIANYNQTHLLTSGKIRKLEHDLDRRVLKMNEKLRSNRRLYDTLDTLYNERLCMDAVYTKRGLDLLQKQQQINRLENEVQSIQSEVSDIEKSIEDTRQDGQVYELECTQRANKLLVELTDVGLDQHSHKYIGPLLPMNLATALEKFDIPHETIDTKTQSLCKTLRKTVNKNRWICGQAKATTDIAVSTLTENLRLFQQIHQLNGTTTVDEVIQTFHAQEAEHFARMQLVNSLAQELEERRHIVSTLRERIGRVKSQNYTANCQKAKQVQAMNAKIEVHIQLEQNIDPKESNLSLPTFSPKCAKSPKDFGLYRNDQIFRYGNVDPPQLCMDDLGKRDVADEAYAYTYDELKSDVWPMELQQ
;
A
#
# COMPACT_ATOMS: atom_id res chain seq x y z
N MET A 1 35.03 -116.13 35.40
CA MET A 1 34.62 -115.52 34.11
C MET A 1 33.19 -114.95 34.14
N ALA A 2 32.22 -115.57 34.84
CA ALA A 2 30.83 -115.08 34.86
C ALA A 2 30.62 -113.68 35.50
N GLY A 3 31.36 -113.32 36.56
CA GLY A 3 31.19 -112.00 37.23
C GLY A 3 31.59 -110.78 36.38
N LYS A 4 32.72 -110.88 35.67
CA LYS A 4 33.24 -109.80 34.81
C LYS A 4 32.35 -109.56 33.57
N LEU A 5 31.66 -110.60 33.10
CA LEU A 5 30.67 -110.50 32.02
C LEU A 5 29.41 -109.77 32.49
N GLY A 6 28.96 -110.02 33.73
CA GLY A 6 27.83 -109.31 34.33
C GLY A 6 28.09 -107.82 34.57
N GLU A 7 29.29 -107.46 35.03
CA GLU A 7 29.72 -106.06 35.17
C GLU A 7 29.76 -105.32 33.82
N LEU A 8 30.31 -105.95 32.77
CA LEU A 8 30.33 -105.39 31.42
C LEU A 8 28.91 -105.20 30.85
N PHE A 9 27.99 -106.13 31.12
CA PHE A 9 26.59 -106.02 30.70
C PHE A 9 25.86 -104.87 31.42
N LEU A 10 26.11 -104.68 32.72
CA LEU A 10 25.56 -103.57 33.50
C LEU A 10 26.14 -102.23 33.04
N GLN A 11 27.44 -102.19 32.71
CA GLN A 11 28.10 -101.00 32.17
C GLN A 11 27.55 -100.65 30.78
N GLY A 12 27.38 -101.64 29.89
CA GLY A 12 26.76 -101.46 28.58
C GLY A 12 25.32 -100.96 28.68
N SER A 13 24.54 -101.50 29.61
CA SER A 13 23.15 -101.06 29.86
C SER A 13 23.09 -99.62 30.39
N ASN A 14 24.00 -99.23 31.30
CA ASN A 14 24.10 -97.86 31.80
C ASN A 14 24.51 -96.87 30.70
N VAL A 15 25.46 -97.24 29.83
CA VAL A 15 25.87 -96.41 28.69
C VAL A 15 24.71 -96.26 27.71
N MET A 16 23.99 -97.34 27.41
CA MET A 16 22.81 -97.30 26.53
C MET A 16 21.72 -96.38 27.09
N LEU A 17 21.43 -96.45 28.39
CA LEU A 17 20.45 -95.57 29.04
C LEU A 17 20.86 -94.09 28.96
N ARG A 18 22.13 -93.77 29.25
CA ARG A 18 22.66 -92.41 29.14
C ARG A 18 22.59 -91.89 27.71
N LEU A 19 22.89 -92.75 26.73
CA LEU A 19 22.81 -92.41 25.32
C LEU A 19 21.36 -92.13 24.89
N GLU A 20 20.40 -92.88 25.42
CA GLU A 20 18.98 -92.65 25.15
C GLU A 20 18.46 -91.34 25.77
N ILE A 21 18.87 -91.02 27.01
CA ILE A 21 18.57 -89.73 27.64
C ILE A 21 19.17 -88.58 26.82
N ALA A 22 20.44 -88.70 26.43
CA ALA A 22 21.11 -87.68 25.60
C ALA A 22 20.44 -87.50 24.23
N LYS A 23 19.91 -88.57 23.62
CA LYS A 23 19.11 -88.47 22.38
C LYS A 23 17.80 -87.72 22.58
N GLN A 24 17.11 -87.96 23.69
CA GLN A 24 15.87 -87.24 24.01
C GLN A 24 16.15 -85.76 24.27
N GLU A 25 17.23 -85.44 25.00
CA GLU A 25 17.69 -84.07 25.22
C GLU A 25 18.08 -83.38 23.91
N LEU A 26 18.83 -84.05 23.03
CA LEU A 26 19.15 -83.53 21.69
C LEU A 26 17.88 -83.27 20.87
N SER A 27 16.92 -84.19 20.87
CA SER A 27 15.67 -84.00 20.15
C SER A 27 14.84 -82.82 20.70
N HIS A 28 14.86 -82.60 22.01
CA HIS A 28 14.21 -81.44 22.63
C HIS A 28 14.92 -80.14 22.23
N LEU A 29 16.25 -80.10 22.30
CA LEU A 29 17.05 -78.94 21.89
C LEU A 29 16.84 -78.61 20.41
N ASP A 30 16.79 -79.60 19.52
CA ASP A 30 16.51 -79.40 18.09
C ASP A 30 15.12 -78.77 17.86
N GLN A 31 14.10 -79.18 18.63
CA GLN A 31 12.77 -78.57 18.58
C GLN A 31 12.77 -77.11 19.05
N GLU A 32 13.51 -76.80 20.11
CA GLU A 32 13.66 -75.42 20.58
C GLU A 32 14.41 -74.55 19.58
N VAL A 33 15.51 -75.04 19.00
CA VAL A 33 16.25 -74.34 17.93
C VAL A 33 15.32 -74.01 16.77
N SER A 34 14.56 -75.00 16.28
CA SER A 34 13.60 -74.79 15.18
C SER A 34 12.55 -73.73 15.50
N LYS A 35 12.01 -73.74 16.73
CA LYS A 35 11.05 -72.73 17.20
C LYS A 35 11.66 -71.32 17.21
N TYR A 36 12.89 -71.17 17.70
CA TYR A 36 13.55 -69.87 17.75
C TYR A 36 13.99 -69.39 16.36
N GLU A 37 14.41 -70.28 15.46
CA GLU A 37 14.69 -69.94 14.07
C GLU A 37 13.45 -69.37 13.37
N LEU A 38 12.28 -69.98 13.59
CA LEU A 38 11.01 -69.47 13.05
C LEU A 38 10.67 -68.08 13.62
N LEU A 39 10.89 -67.85 14.92
CA LEU A 39 10.68 -66.54 15.53
C LEU A 39 11.62 -65.48 14.94
N VAL A 40 12.89 -65.81 14.74
CA VAL A 40 13.87 -64.92 14.11
C VAL A 40 13.49 -64.62 12.66
N ALA A 41 13.05 -65.61 11.89
CA ALA A 41 12.59 -65.43 10.52
C ALA A 41 11.39 -64.47 10.46
N ASN A 42 10.37 -64.69 11.31
CA ASN A 42 9.21 -63.81 11.42
C ASN A 42 9.59 -62.37 11.82
N GLN A 43 10.58 -62.21 12.71
CA GLN A 43 11.04 -60.89 13.12
C GLN A 43 11.83 -60.17 12.03
N ARG A 44 12.60 -60.90 11.21
CA ARG A 44 13.27 -60.35 10.03
C ARG A 44 12.26 -59.82 9.02
N GLU A 45 11.20 -60.56 8.73
CA GLU A 45 10.14 -60.12 7.83
C GLU A 45 9.47 -58.82 8.32
N LYS A 46 9.11 -58.76 9.61
CA LYS A 46 8.57 -57.53 10.22
C LYS A 46 9.54 -56.35 10.12
N ASN A 47 10.84 -56.58 10.32
CA ASN A 47 11.86 -55.54 10.18
C ASN A 47 11.96 -55.01 8.74
N TYR A 48 11.85 -55.88 7.73
CA TYR A 48 11.81 -55.45 6.33
C TYR A 48 10.57 -54.61 6.02
N ALA A 49 9.40 -54.99 6.55
CA ALA A 49 8.18 -54.20 6.42
C ALA A 49 8.33 -52.80 7.04
N ILE A 50 8.93 -52.70 8.23
CA ILE A 50 9.22 -51.42 8.89
C ILE A 50 10.20 -50.58 8.07
N ALA A 51 11.25 -51.19 7.51
CA ALA A 51 12.21 -50.48 6.66
C ALA A 51 11.55 -49.92 5.40
N ASN A 52 10.68 -50.70 4.75
CA ASN A 52 9.91 -50.25 3.59
C ASN A 52 8.95 -49.09 3.96
N TYR A 53 8.25 -49.19 5.09
CA TYR A 53 7.40 -48.11 5.60
C TYR A 53 8.18 -46.82 5.84
N ASN A 54 9.37 -46.91 6.46
CA ASN A 54 10.23 -45.74 6.68
C ASN A 54 10.66 -45.08 5.36
N GLN A 55 10.96 -45.88 4.33
CA GLN A 55 11.32 -45.37 3.02
C GLN A 55 10.14 -44.66 2.34
N THR A 56 8.94 -45.25 2.37
CA THR A 56 7.74 -44.60 1.79
C THR A 56 7.36 -43.35 2.56
N HIS A 57 7.48 -43.35 3.89
CA HIS A 57 7.28 -42.17 4.73
C HIS A 57 8.26 -41.04 4.37
N LEU A 58 9.55 -41.35 4.16
CA LEU A 58 10.55 -40.36 3.76
C LEU A 58 10.22 -39.73 2.40
N LEU A 59 9.79 -40.54 1.43
CA LEU A 59 9.37 -40.05 0.11
C LEU A 59 8.13 -39.15 0.21
N THR A 60 7.13 -39.56 0.99
CA THR A 60 5.90 -38.77 1.21
C THR A 60 6.21 -37.46 1.93
N SER A 61 7.03 -37.48 2.97
CA SER A 61 7.50 -36.27 3.66
C SER A 61 8.28 -35.33 2.74
N GLY A 62 9.07 -35.87 1.81
CA GLY A 62 9.74 -35.07 0.77
C GLY A 62 8.74 -34.38 -0.18
N LYS A 63 7.67 -35.07 -0.58
CA LYS A 63 6.60 -34.49 -1.40
C LYS A 63 5.83 -33.40 -0.65
N ILE A 64 5.50 -33.64 0.62
CA ILE A 64 4.81 -32.65 1.49
C ILE A 64 5.63 -31.36 1.55
N ARG A 65 6.94 -31.45 1.84
CA ARG A 65 7.82 -30.27 1.89
C ARG A 65 7.89 -29.48 0.60
N LYS A 66 7.86 -30.15 -0.56
CA LYS A 66 7.81 -29.47 -1.87
C LYS A 66 6.48 -28.73 -2.06
N LEU A 67 5.36 -29.37 -1.72
CA LEU A 67 4.04 -28.75 -1.80
C LEU A 67 3.90 -27.55 -0.86
N GLU A 68 4.41 -27.65 0.37
CA GLU A 68 4.46 -26.54 1.32
C GLU A 68 5.24 -25.35 0.75
N HIS A 69 6.45 -25.60 0.24
CA HIS A 69 7.26 -24.56 -0.38
C HIS A 69 6.58 -23.91 -1.60
N ASP A 70 5.92 -24.71 -2.45
CA ASP A 70 5.22 -24.18 -3.62
C ASP A 70 3.97 -23.37 -3.23
N LEU A 71 3.26 -23.77 -2.17
CA LEU A 71 2.16 -23.01 -1.59
C LEU A 71 2.65 -21.67 -1.04
N ASP A 72 3.73 -21.67 -0.25
CA ASP A 72 4.32 -20.44 0.29
C ASP A 72 4.70 -19.47 -0.83
N ARG A 73 5.33 -20.00 -1.90
CA ARG A 73 5.70 -19.19 -3.07
C ARG A 73 4.48 -18.60 -3.78
N ARG A 74 3.39 -19.36 -3.91
CA ARG A 74 2.13 -18.88 -4.50
C ARG A 74 1.48 -17.82 -3.62
N VAL A 75 1.49 -17.98 -2.30
CA VAL A 75 0.97 -16.99 -1.35
C VAL A 75 1.76 -15.67 -1.45
N LEU A 76 3.09 -15.74 -1.53
CA LEU A 76 3.92 -14.55 -1.74
C LEU A 76 3.57 -13.83 -3.05
N LYS A 77 3.48 -14.56 -4.18
CA LYS A 77 3.07 -13.99 -5.47
C LYS A 77 1.66 -13.38 -5.43
N MET A 78 0.72 -14.02 -4.74
CA MET A 78 -0.63 -13.48 -4.56
C MET A 78 -0.60 -12.16 -3.77
N ASN A 79 0.17 -12.11 -2.68
CA ASN A 79 0.34 -10.90 -1.88
C ASN A 79 0.99 -9.76 -2.67
N GLU A 80 1.96 -10.05 -3.54
CA GLU A 80 2.55 -9.07 -4.45
C GLU A 80 1.51 -8.50 -5.43
N LYS A 81 0.70 -9.37 -6.03
CA LYS A 81 -0.41 -8.94 -6.90
C LYS A 81 -1.44 -8.08 -6.16
N LEU A 82 -1.79 -8.44 -4.92
CA LEU A 82 -2.69 -7.65 -4.08
C LEU A 82 -2.11 -6.27 -3.74
N ARG A 83 -0.81 -6.19 -3.43
CA ARG A 83 -0.12 -4.90 -3.22
C ARG A 83 -0.10 -4.04 -4.48
N SER A 84 0.15 -4.64 -5.64
CA SER A 84 0.10 -3.93 -6.92
C SER A 84 -1.31 -3.40 -7.18
N ASN A 85 -2.34 -4.23 -6.96
CA ASN A 85 -3.73 -3.82 -7.12
C ASN A 85 -4.11 -2.66 -6.18
N ARG A 86 -3.69 -2.72 -4.90
CA ARG A 86 -3.86 -1.60 -3.94
C ARG A 86 -3.29 -0.29 -4.51
N ARG A 87 -2.05 -0.32 -5.03
CA ARG A 87 -1.42 0.87 -5.63
C ARG A 87 -2.17 1.39 -6.85
N LEU A 88 -2.73 0.50 -7.66
CA LEU A 88 -3.57 0.89 -8.79
C LEU A 88 -4.84 1.58 -8.33
N TYR A 89 -5.52 1.08 -7.29
CA TYR A 89 -6.67 1.76 -6.70
C TYR A 89 -6.30 3.13 -6.12
N ASP A 90 -5.20 3.24 -5.37
CA ASP A 90 -4.75 4.53 -4.83
C ASP A 90 -4.47 5.55 -5.96
N THR A 91 -3.90 5.08 -7.08
CA THR A 91 -3.66 5.90 -8.28
C THR A 91 -4.98 6.31 -8.95
N LEU A 92 -5.92 5.36 -9.08
CA LEU A 92 -7.23 5.61 -9.67
C LEU A 92 -8.02 6.65 -8.87
N ASP A 93 -8.02 6.55 -7.55
CA ASP A 93 -8.67 7.53 -6.66
C ASP A 93 -8.06 8.92 -6.80
N THR A 94 -6.73 9.00 -6.93
CA THR A 94 -6.03 10.27 -7.20
C THR A 94 -6.49 10.87 -8.53
N LEU A 95 -6.52 10.07 -9.60
CA LEU A 95 -6.97 10.51 -10.93
C LEU A 95 -8.45 10.91 -10.95
N TYR A 96 -9.31 10.24 -10.20
CA TYR A 96 -10.72 10.63 -10.05
C TYR A 96 -10.87 11.99 -9.37
N ASN A 97 -10.11 12.23 -8.30
CA ASN A 97 -10.12 13.50 -7.59
C ASN A 97 -9.58 14.64 -8.47
N GLU A 98 -8.50 14.39 -9.22
CA GLU A 98 -7.96 15.35 -10.19
C GLU A 98 -8.99 15.69 -11.28
N ARG A 99 -9.65 14.68 -11.85
CA ARG A 99 -10.72 14.90 -12.83
C ARG A 99 -11.86 15.72 -12.27
N LEU A 100 -12.34 15.39 -11.06
CA LEU A 100 -13.44 16.11 -10.42
C LEU A 100 -13.08 17.59 -10.20
N CYS A 101 -11.85 17.87 -9.78
CA CYS A 101 -11.33 19.23 -9.65
C CYS A 101 -11.30 19.95 -11.00
N MET A 102 -10.81 19.30 -12.05
CA MET A 102 -10.79 19.87 -13.40
C MET A 102 -12.19 20.15 -13.93
N ASP A 103 -13.15 19.25 -13.75
CA ASP A 103 -14.55 19.44 -14.16
C ASP A 103 -15.19 20.66 -13.47
N ALA A 104 -14.87 20.88 -12.19
CA ALA A 104 -15.30 22.07 -11.46
C ALA A 104 -14.68 23.36 -12.04
N VAL A 105 -13.38 23.34 -12.38
CA VAL A 105 -12.69 24.47 -13.04
C VAL A 105 -13.28 24.77 -14.41
N TYR A 106 -13.54 23.74 -15.23
CA TYR A 106 -14.15 23.90 -16.54
C TYR A 106 -15.57 24.48 -16.45
N THR A 107 -16.37 24.00 -15.51
CA THR A 107 -17.73 24.51 -15.27
C THR A 107 -17.70 25.97 -14.86
N LYS A 108 -16.84 26.33 -13.89
CA LYS A 108 -16.64 27.73 -13.48
C LYS A 108 -16.21 28.62 -14.65
N ARG A 109 -15.23 28.17 -15.43
CA ARG A 109 -14.75 28.91 -16.60
C ARG A 109 -15.84 29.06 -17.67
N GLY A 110 -16.68 28.05 -17.87
CA GLY A 110 -17.83 28.12 -18.77
C GLY A 110 -18.83 29.19 -18.35
N LEU A 111 -19.14 29.26 -17.05
CA LEU A 111 -20.01 30.30 -16.49
C LEU A 111 -19.40 31.70 -16.63
N ASP A 112 -18.11 31.86 -16.32
CA ASP A 112 -17.40 33.14 -16.46
C ASP A 112 -17.42 33.62 -17.92
N LEU A 113 -17.20 32.72 -18.89
CA LEU A 113 -17.26 33.03 -20.32
C LEU A 113 -18.66 33.49 -20.75
N LEU A 114 -19.72 32.82 -20.29
CA LEU A 114 -21.10 33.22 -20.55
C LEU A 114 -21.39 34.62 -19.98
N GLN A 115 -20.94 34.89 -18.75
CA GLN A 115 -21.10 36.21 -18.13
C GLN A 115 -20.35 37.30 -18.91
N LYS A 116 -19.13 37.00 -19.39
CA LYS A 116 -18.37 37.92 -20.23
C LYS A 116 -19.04 38.15 -21.57
N GLN A 117 -19.59 37.13 -22.20
CA GLN A 117 -20.36 37.28 -23.45
C GLN A 117 -21.58 38.19 -23.23
N GLN A 118 -22.33 38.00 -22.15
CA GLN A 118 -23.45 38.88 -21.81
C GLN A 118 -23.02 40.32 -21.55
N GLN A 119 -21.83 40.54 -20.99
CA GLN A 119 -21.27 41.89 -20.82
C GLN A 119 -20.88 42.51 -22.15
N ILE A 120 -20.27 41.73 -23.06
CA ILE A 120 -19.92 42.18 -24.41
C ILE A 120 -21.18 42.60 -25.16
N ASN A 121 -22.21 41.76 -25.19
CA ASN A 121 -23.47 42.07 -25.88
C ASN A 121 -24.13 43.35 -25.33
N ARG A 122 -24.04 43.61 -24.02
CA ARG A 122 -24.54 44.86 -23.42
C ARG A 122 -23.77 46.07 -23.91
N LEU A 123 -22.44 46.00 -23.91
CA LEU A 123 -21.58 47.07 -24.42
C LEU A 123 -21.78 47.30 -25.92
N GLU A 124 -21.98 46.24 -26.71
CA GLU A 124 -22.30 46.36 -28.14
C GLU A 124 -23.60 47.12 -28.37
N ASN A 125 -24.65 46.83 -27.59
CA ASN A 125 -25.91 47.58 -27.66
C ASN A 125 -25.74 49.06 -27.26
N GLU A 126 -24.96 49.34 -26.20
CA GLU A 126 -24.65 50.72 -25.79
C GLU A 126 -23.89 51.48 -26.88
N VAL A 127 -22.87 50.86 -27.48
CA VAL A 127 -22.12 51.44 -28.59
C VAL A 127 -23.03 51.71 -29.78
N GLN A 128 -23.94 50.79 -30.11
CA GLN A 128 -24.90 50.97 -31.20
C GLN A 128 -25.86 52.13 -30.92
N SER A 129 -26.30 52.31 -29.67
CA SER A 129 -27.13 53.46 -29.25
C SER A 129 -26.37 54.77 -29.45
N ILE A 130 -25.12 54.84 -28.98
CA ILE A 130 -24.27 56.04 -29.14
C ILE A 130 -24.02 56.34 -30.61
N GLN A 131 -23.75 55.32 -31.43
CA GLN A 131 -23.57 55.50 -32.88
C GLN A 131 -24.82 56.08 -33.55
N SER A 132 -26.01 55.66 -33.15
CA SER A 132 -27.27 56.25 -33.63
C SER A 132 -27.40 57.71 -33.22
N GLU A 133 -27.14 58.03 -31.94
CA GLU A 133 -27.21 59.41 -31.43
C GLU A 133 -26.21 60.34 -32.14
N VAL A 134 -24.97 59.88 -32.37
CA VAL A 134 -23.97 60.64 -33.12
C VAL A 134 -24.43 60.87 -34.56
N SER A 135 -25.00 59.85 -35.21
CA SER A 135 -25.53 60.00 -36.58
C SER A 135 -26.67 61.03 -36.67
N ASP A 136 -27.54 61.08 -35.67
CA ASP A 136 -28.62 62.07 -35.59
C ASP A 136 -28.07 63.49 -35.38
N ILE A 137 -27.06 63.65 -34.50
CA ILE A 137 -26.38 64.92 -34.27
C ILE A 137 -25.65 65.39 -35.52
N GLU A 138 -24.90 64.52 -36.19
CA GLU A 138 -24.19 64.84 -37.43
C GLU A 138 -25.16 65.35 -38.51
N LYS A 139 -26.33 64.71 -38.63
CA LYS A 139 -27.39 65.17 -39.54
C LYS A 139 -27.92 66.56 -39.16
N SER A 140 -28.18 66.80 -37.87
CA SER A 140 -28.64 68.12 -37.40
C SER A 140 -27.60 69.24 -37.63
N ILE A 141 -26.31 68.92 -37.50
CA ILE A 141 -25.22 69.87 -37.80
C ILE A 141 -25.22 70.19 -39.29
N GLU A 142 -25.35 69.19 -40.16
CA GLU A 142 -25.37 69.40 -41.61
C GLU A 142 -26.60 70.21 -42.06
N ASP A 143 -27.78 69.93 -41.50
CA ASP A 143 -29.00 70.70 -41.75
C ASP A 143 -28.80 72.18 -41.34
N THR A 144 -28.25 72.43 -40.14
CA THR A 144 -27.93 73.79 -39.66
C THR A 144 -26.90 74.48 -40.55
N ARG A 145 -25.92 73.72 -41.07
CA ARG A 145 -24.89 74.23 -41.97
C ARG A 145 -25.47 74.65 -43.32
N GLN A 146 -26.42 73.88 -43.87
CA GLN A 146 -27.15 74.24 -45.09
C GLN A 146 -27.99 75.49 -44.88
N ASP A 147 -28.77 75.56 -43.79
CA ASP A 147 -29.55 76.75 -43.43
C ASP A 147 -28.65 77.98 -43.31
N GLY A 148 -27.50 77.84 -42.62
CA GLY A 148 -26.50 78.90 -42.48
C GLY A 148 -25.98 79.42 -43.82
N GLN A 149 -25.69 78.54 -44.78
CA GLN A 149 -25.26 78.93 -46.14
C GLN A 149 -26.36 79.70 -46.88
N VAL A 150 -27.62 79.28 -46.75
CA VAL A 150 -28.77 79.99 -47.35
C VAL A 150 -28.89 81.40 -46.74
N TYR A 151 -28.82 81.52 -45.41
CA TYR A 151 -28.86 82.82 -44.74
C TYR A 151 -27.69 83.75 -45.10
N GLU A 152 -26.47 83.20 -45.24
CA GLU A 152 -25.30 83.97 -45.67
C GLU A 152 -25.48 84.49 -47.11
N LEU A 153 -26.02 83.66 -48.00
CA LEU A 153 -26.35 84.07 -49.37
C LEU A 153 -27.41 85.18 -49.40
N GLU A 154 -28.47 85.08 -48.58
CA GLU A 154 -29.47 86.14 -48.47
C GLU A 154 -28.89 87.46 -47.92
N CYS A 155 -28.05 87.37 -46.89
CA CYS A 155 -27.39 88.53 -46.29
C CYS A 155 -26.44 89.21 -47.27
N THR A 156 -25.61 88.45 -47.97
CA THR A 156 -24.69 88.98 -49.01
C THR A 156 -25.47 89.63 -50.16
N GLN A 157 -26.58 89.02 -50.60
CA GLN A 157 -27.47 89.63 -51.60
C GLN A 157 -28.06 90.96 -51.11
N ARG A 158 -28.56 91.03 -49.86
CA ARG A 158 -29.07 92.28 -49.26
C ARG A 158 -27.97 93.33 -49.13
N ALA A 159 -26.80 92.97 -48.62
CA ALA A 159 -25.66 93.88 -48.46
C ALA A 159 -25.21 94.45 -49.81
N ASN A 160 -25.16 93.62 -50.85
CA ASN A 160 -24.85 94.06 -52.22
C ASN A 160 -25.90 95.03 -52.77
N LYS A 161 -27.20 94.78 -52.54
CA LYS A 161 -28.27 95.73 -52.93
C LYS A 161 -28.09 97.09 -52.22
N LEU A 162 -27.84 97.08 -50.92
CA LEU A 162 -27.57 98.28 -50.12
C LEU A 162 -26.33 99.04 -50.59
N LEU A 163 -25.25 98.32 -50.94
CA LEU A 163 -24.04 98.93 -51.50
C LEU A 163 -24.33 99.61 -52.84
N VAL A 164 -25.10 98.98 -53.73
CA VAL A 164 -25.52 99.60 -55.00
C VAL A 164 -26.35 100.85 -54.73
N GLU A 165 -27.36 100.77 -53.85
CA GLU A 165 -28.21 101.91 -53.47
C GLU A 165 -27.38 103.08 -52.90
N LEU A 166 -26.41 102.81 -52.02
CA LEU A 166 -25.51 103.83 -51.46
C LEU A 166 -24.57 104.42 -52.51
N THR A 167 -24.12 103.61 -53.48
CA THR A 167 -23.26 104.08 -54.58
C THR A 167 -24.05 105.02 -55.49
N ASP A 168 -25.30 104.68 -55.81
CA ASP A 168 -26.21 105.52 -56.60
C ASP A 168 -26.50 106.84 -55.86
N VAL A 169 -26.82 106.80 -54.56
CA VAL A 169 -27.01 108.01 -53.74
C VAL A 169 -25.74 108.86 -53.66
N GLY A 170 -24.56 108.24 -53.54
CA GLY A 170 -23.28 108.93 -53.51
C GLY A 170 -22.92 109.59 -54.85
N LEU A 171 -23.28 108.96 -55.96
CA LEU A 171 -23.15 109.51 -57.32
C LEU A 171 -24.10 110.70 -57.52
N ASP A 172 -25.33 110.63 -57.00
CA ASP A 172 -26.31 111.72 -57.06
C ASP A 172 -25.93 112.91 -56.15
N GLN A 173 -25.25 112.67 -55.02
CA GLN A 173 -24.85 113.72 -54.07
C GLN A 173 -23.50 114.40 -54.39
N HIS A 174 -22.62 113.76 -55.17
CA HIS A 174 -21.28 114.28 -55.48
C HIS A 174 -20.94 114.21 -56.98
N SER A 175 -21.62 115.02 -57.80
CA SER A 175 -21.27 115.15 -59.24
C SER A 175 -19.91 115.84 -59.50
N HIS A 176 -19.24 116.41 -58.50
CA HIS A 176 -17.93 117.07 -58.67
C HIS A 176 -17.04 117.02 -57.43
N LYS A 177 -16.38 115.88 -57.16
CA LYS A 177 -14.97 115.79 -56.73
C LYS A 177 -14.60 114.35 -56.40
N TYR A 178 -13.52 113.88 -57.04
CA TYR A 178 -12.66 112.74 -56.68
C TYR A 178 -13.05 111.99 -55.40
N ILE A 179 -13.66 110.81 -55.57
CA ILE A 179 -13.76 109.79 -54.53
C ILE A 179 -12.72 108.72 -54.86
N GLY A 180 -11.58 108.78 -54.16
CA GLY A 180 -10.61 107.70 -54.11
C GLY A 180 -11.13 106.52 -53.27
N PRO A 181 -10.49 105.35 -53.36
CA PRO A 181 -11.03 104.10 -52.82
C PRO A 181 -11.11 104.13 -51.28
N LEU A 182 -12.34 104.16 -50.76
CA LEU A 182 -12.67 103.98 -49.34
C LEU A 182 -12.80 102.48 -48.99
N LEU A 183 -11.80 101.66 -49.34
CA LEU A 183 -11.66 100.35 -48.72
C LEU A 183 -10.61 100.44 -47.60
N PRO A 184 -10.98 100.19 -46.33
CA PRO A 184 -10.01 100.02 -45.27
C PRO A 184 -9.16 98.76 -45.53
N MET A 185 -7.84 98.97 -45.49
CA MET A 185 -6.79 97.98 -45.38
C MET A 185 -7.13 96.94 -44.30
N ASN A 186 -7.16 95.65 -44.68
CA ASN A 186 -7.02 94.43 -43.88
C ASN A 186 -7.44 94.50 -42.39
N LEU A 187 -8.71 94.16 -42.10
CA LEU A 187 -9.18 93.79 -40.75
C LEU A 187 -8.46 92.55 -40.17
N ALA A 188 -7.81 91.75 -41.02
CA ALA A 188 -7.10 90.53 -40.65
C ALA A 188 -5.87 90.79 -39.75
N THR A 189 -5.24 91.97 -39.82
CA THR A 189 -4.00 92.27 -39.08
C THR A 189 -4.23 92.87 -37.69
N ALA A 190 -5.47 93.19 -37.32
CA ALA A 190 -5.82 93.73 -36.01
C ALA A 190 -6.27 92.64 -35.00
N LEU A 191 -6.60 91.44 -35.49
CA LEU A 191 -7.03 90.29 -34.67
C LEU A 191 -5.88 89.40 -34.16
N GLU A 192 -4.66 89.54 -34.71
CA GLU A 192 -3.47 88.76 -34.29
C GLU A 192 -2.85 89.21 -32.95
N LYS A 193 -3.39 90.26 -32.30
CA LYS A 193 -2.79 90.82 -31.06
C LYS A 193 -3.45 90.36 -29.75
N PHE A 194 -4.33 89.36 -29.80
CA PHE A 194 -4.99 88.78 -28.62
C PHE A 194 -4.59 87.31 -28.36
N ASP A 195 -3.33 86.95 -28.61
CA ASP A 195 -2.78 85.70 -28.07
C ASP A 195 -2.48 85.85 -26.58
N ILE A 196 -3.32 85.22 -25.76
CA ILE A 196 -3.09 85.03 -24.33
C ILE A 196 -1.97 83.99 -24.18
N PRO A 197 -0.83 84.30 -23.54
CA PRO A 197 0.24 83.32 -23.36
C PRO A 197 -0.22 82.22 -22.40
N HIS A 198 -0.46 81.02 -22.94
CA HIS A 198 -0.94 79.84 -22.21
C HIS A 198 0.14 79.10 -21.40
N GLU A 199 1.37 79.63 -21.31
CA GLU A 199 2.54 78.87 -20.81
C GLU A 199 2.88 79.03 -19.31
N THR A 200 2.32 80.01 -18.60
CA THR A 200 2.71 80.25 -17.18
C THR A 200 1.82 79.58 -16.14
N ILE A 201 0.65 79.06 -16.54
CA ILE A 201 -0.28 78.34 -15.64
C ILE A 201 0.02 76.84 -15.61
N ASP A 202 0.66 76.28 -16.64
CA ASP A 202 0.78 74.81 -16.79
C ASP A 202 1.83 74.19 -15.85
N THR A 203 2.97 74.84 -15.58
CA THR A 203 4.07 74.22 -14.81
C THR A 203 3.76 74.01 -13.32
N LYS A 204 3.11 74.98 -12.66
CA LYS A 204 2.66 74.83 -11.26
C LYS A 204 1.51 73.84 -11.14
N THR A 205 0.56 73.87 -12.06
CA THR A 205 -0.62 72.98 -12.06
C THR A 205 -0.22 71.53 -12.38
N GLN A 206 0.75 71.33 -13.27
CA GLN A 206 1.26 70.01 -13.64
C GLN A 206 2.10 69.35 -12.52
N SER A 207 2.83 70.14 -11.72
CA SER A 207 3.56 69.62 -10.54
C SER A 207 2.64 69.21 -9.38
N LEU A 208 1.58 69.99 -9.12
CA LEU A 208 0.52 69.64 -8.17
C LEU A 208 -0.26 68.41 -8.62
N CYS A 209 -0.60 68.31 -9.91
CA CYS A 209 -1.25 67.13 -10.50
C CYS A 209 -0.39 65.86 -10.41
N LYS A 210 0.94 65.95 -10.61
CA LYS A 210 1.86 64.82 -10.43
C LYS A 210 1.91 64.36 -8.97
N THR A 211 1.86 65.29 -8.03
CA THR A 211 1.89 65.00 -6.58
C THR A 211 0.56 64.38 -6.13
N LEU A 212 -0.58 64.93 -6.56
CA LEU A 212 -1.90 64.37 -6.31
C LEU A 212 -2.07 62.97 -6.91
N ARG A 213 -1.61 62.73 -8.15
CA ARG A 213 -1.63 61.39 -8.76
C ARG A 213 -0.82 60.36 -7.97
N LYS A 214 0.35 60.75 -7.43
CA LYS A 214 1.14 59.85 -6.57
C LYS A 214 0.41 59.51 -5.26
N THR A 215 -0.21 60.49 -4.62
CA THR A 215 -1.00 60.28 -3.39
C THR A 215 -2.24 59.43 -3.64
N VAL A 216 -2.97 59.69 -4.73
CA VAL A 216 -4.15 58.90 -5.14
C VAL A 216 -3.75 57.46 -5.46
N ASN A 217 -2.65 57.23 -6.18
CA ASN A 217 -2.17 55.87 -6.48
C ASN A 217 -1.72 55.12 -5.21
N LYS A 218 -1.05 55.81 -4.26
CA LYS A 218 -0.68 55.23 -2.97
C LYS A 218 -1.91 54.85 -2.15
N ASN A 219 -2.92 55.72 -2.08
CA ASN A 219 -4.17 55.44 -1.37
C ASN A 219 -4.98 54.32 -2.04
N ARG A 220 -4.98 54.24 -3.37
CA ARG A 220 -5.61 53.15 -4.13
C ARG A 220 -4.94 51.80 -3.86
N TRP A 221 -3.61 51.79 -3.75
CA TRP A 221 -2.86 50.58 -3.38
C TRP A 221 -3.18 50.11 -1.95
N ILE A 222 -3.22 51.04 -0.99
CA ILE A 222 -3.56 50.72 0.41
C ILE A 222 -5.01 50.22 0.52
N CYS A 223 -5.97 50.85 -0.17
CA CYS A 223 -7.35 50.39 -0.22
C CYS A 223 -7.48 49.03 -0.93
N GLY A 224 -6.73 48.80 -2.00
CA GLY A 224 -6.69 47.51 -2.69
C GLY A 224 -6.11 46.40 -1.82
N GLN A 225 -5.08 46.69 -1.04
CA GLN A 225 -4.50 45.75 -0.08
C GLN A 225 -5.49 45.42 1.04
N ALA A 226 -6.16 46.42 1.61
CA ALA A 226 -7.18 46.22 2.63
C ALA A 226 -8.35 45.37 2.10
N LYS A 227 -8.80 45.64 0.86
CA LYS A 227 -9.84 44.85 0.19
C LYS A 227 -9.40 43.42 -0.11
N ALA A 228 -8.17 43.21 -0.54
CA ALA A 228 -7.63 41.87 -0.76
C ALA A 228 -7.56 41.07 0.55
N THR A 229 -7.15 41.69 1.66
CA THR A 229 -7.17 41.02 2.98
C THR A 229 -8.58 40.68 3.45
N THR A 230 -9.56 41.57 3.24
CA THR A 230 -10.96 41.25 3.56
C THR A 230 -11.53 40.17 2.66
N ASP A 231 -11.20 40.17 1.37
CA ASP A 231 -11.67 39.16 0.42
C ASP A 231 -11.07 37.77 0.75
N ILE A 232 -9.80 37.70 1.19
CA ILE A 232 -9.18 36.47 1.70
C ILE A 232 -9.87 35.99 2.99
N ALA A 233 -10.17 36.89 3.91
CA ALA A 233 -10.86 36.56 5.16
C ALA A 233 -12.29 36.07 4.92
N VAL A 234 -13.02 36.70 3.99
CA VAL A 234 -14.37 36.26 3.59
C VAL A 234 -14.31 34.92 2.86
N SER A 235 -13.35 34.74 1.94
CA SER A 235 -13.19 33.48 1.20
C SER A 235 -12.86 32.31 2.12
N THR A 236 -12.00 32.52 3.13
CA THR A 236 -11.67 31.50 4.13
C THR A 236 -12.87 31.17 5.03
N LEU A 237 -13.64 32.18 5.44
CA LEU A 237 -14.90 31.97 6.16
C LEU A 237 -15.91 31.16 5.33
N THR A 238 -16.09 31.49 4.05
CA THR A 238 -17.01 30.76 3.17
C THR A 238 -16.57 29.32 2.94
N GLU A 239 -15.27 29.06 2.81
CA GLU A 239 -14.76 27.69 2.65
C GLU A 239 -14.96 26.89 3.93
N ASN A 240 -14.68 27.47 5.11
CA ASN A 240 -14.96 26.81 6.39
C ASN A 240 -16.44 26.47 6.54
N LEU A 241 -17.34 27.38 6.16
CA LEU A 241 -18.79 27.17 6.19
C LEU A 241 -19.22 26.04 5.24
N ARG A 242 -18.60 25.96 4.06
CA ARG A 242 -18.79 24.88 3.09
C ARG A 242 -18.32 23.54 3.63
N LEU A 243 -17.15 23.50 4.27
CA LEU A 243 -16.62 22.30 4.93
C LEU A 243 -17.54 21.83 6.06
N PHE A 244 -18.04 22.74 6.89
CA PHE A 244 -19.03 22.40 7.92
C PHE A 244 -20.31 21.83 7.32
N GLN A 245 -20.85 22.44 6.26
CA GLN A 245 -22.02 21.91 5.56
C GLN A 245 -21.75 20.53 4.94
N GLN A 246 -20.55 20.30 4.40
CA GLN A 246 -20.17 19.01 3.83
C GLN A 246 -20.02 17.94 4.92
N ILE A 247 -19.46 18.29 6.09
CA ILE A 247 -19.42 17.42 7.27
C ILE A 247 -20.86 17.08 7.73
N HIS A 248 -21.76 18.06 7.76
CA HIS A 248 -23.17 17.84 8.09
C HIS A 248 -23.89 16.93 7.08
N GLN A 249 -23.61 17.09 5.77
CA GLN A 249 -24.19 16.25 4.72
C GLN A 249 -23.66 14.81 4.76
N LEU A 250 -22.37 14.62 5.04
CA LEU A 250 -21.74 13.29 5.10
C LEU A 250 -22.13 12.52 6.37
N ASN A 251 -22.34 13.21 7.49
CA ASN A 251 -22.69 12.58 8.76
C ASN A 251 -24.21 12.38 8.94
N GLY A 252 -25.05 12.94 8.06
CA GLY A 252 -26.51 12.81 8.13
C GLY A 252 -27.16 13.49 9.35
N THR A 253 -26.36 14.18 10.19
CA THR A 253 -26.81 14.88 11.39
C THR A 253 -27.04 16.35 11.08
N THR A 254 -28.29 16.78 11.18
CA THR A 254 -28.76 18.11 10.76
C THR A 254 -28.54 19.18 11.85
N THR A 255 -28.23 18.78 13.08
CA THR A 255 -28.03 19.69 14.21
C THR A 255 -26.78 19.34 15.03
N VAL A 256 -26.17 20.35 15.66
CA VAL A 256 -24.96 20.19 16.50
C VAL A 256 -25.23 19.26 17.69
N ASP A 257 -26.45 19.26 18.23
CA ASP A 257 -26.86 18.36 19.31
C ASP A 257 -26.84 16.88 18.89
N GLU A 258 -27.23 16.56 17.66
CA GLU A 258 -27.15 15.19 17.12
C GLU A 258 -25.70 14.72 17.02
N VAL A 259 -24.76 15.61 16.69
CA VAL A 259 -23.32 15.31 16.66
C VAL A 259 -22.79 15.03 18.08
N ILE A 260 -23.22 15.83 19.06
CA ILE A 260 -22.82 15.63 20.46
C ILE A 260 -23.39 14.32 21.01
N GLN A 261 -24.64 13.98 20.67
CA GLN A 261 -25.26 12.73 21.08
C GLN A 261 -24.63 11.50 20.41
N THR A 262 -24.33 11.57 19.12
CA THR A 262 -23.62 10.49 18.42
C THR A 262 -22.20 10.30 18.94
N PHE A 263 -21.50 11.39 19.28
CA PHE A 263 -20.21 11.33 19.93
C PHE A 263 -20.29 10.66 21.31
N HIS A 264 -21.26 11.03 22.15
CA HIS A 264 -21.47 10.38 23.45
C HIS A 264 -21.80 8.89 23.32
N ALA A 265 -22.61 8.51 22.33
CA ALA A 265 -22.94 7.12 22.06
C ALA A 265 -21.71 6.32 21.64
N GLN A 266 -20.88 6.88 20.75
CA GLN A 266 -19.61 6.29 20.34
C GLN A 266 -18.64 6.18 21.52
N GLU A 267 -18.52 7.21 22.35
CA GLU A 267 -17.67 7.20 23.54
C GLU A 267 -18.10 6.11 24.53
N ALA A 268 -19.40 5.93 24.76
CA ALA A 268 -19.93 4.87 25.59
C ALA A 268 -19.62 3.47 25.03
N GLU A 269 -19.74 3.28 23.71
CA GLU A 269 -19.36 2.03 23.05
C GLU A 269 -17.85 1.77 23.15
N HIS A 270 -17.03 2.79 22.92
CA HIS A 270 -15.58 2.71 23.08
C HIS A 270 -15.19 2.35 24.51
N PHE A 271 -15.85 2.93 25.50
CA PHE A 271 -15.65 2.60 26.91
C PHE A 271 -15.99 1.14 27.21
N ALA A 272 -17.13 0.63 26.69
CA ALA A 272 -17.50 -0.78 26.83
C ALA A 272 -16.49 -1.73 26.18
N ARG A 273 -15.99 -1.39 24.97
CA ARG A 273 -14.91 -2.15 24.31
C ARG A 273 -13.62 -2.14 25.13
N MET A 274 -13.26 -0.99 25.72
CA MET A 274 -12.08 -0.88 26.58
C MET A 274 -12.21 -1.77 27.83
N GLN A 275 -13.39 -1.82 28.44
CA GLN A 275 -13.66 -2.72 29.57
C GLN A 275 -13.53 -4.20 29.17
N LEU A 276 -14.05 -4.58 27.99
CA LEU A 276 -13.90 -5.94 27.46
C LEU A 276 -12.43 -6.30 27.18
N VAL A 277 -11.65 -5.37 26.63
CA VAL A 277 -10.21 -5.58 26.42
C VAL A 277 -9.50 -5.78 27.76
N ASN A 278 -9.85 -5.00 28.78
CA ASN A 278 -9.30 -5.17 30.12
C ASN A 278 -9.67 -6.52 30.74
N SER A 279 -10.92 -6.99 30.59
CA SER A 279 -11.32 -8.32 31.09
C SER A 279 -10.59 -9.44 30.36
N LEU A 280 -10.42 -9.33 29.03
CA LEU A 280 -9.64 -10.29 28.24
C LEU A 280 -8.15 -10.28 28.63
N ALA A 281 -7.58 -9.12 28.93
CA ALA A 281 -6.21 -9.01 29.42
C ALA A 281 -6.04 -9.72 30.78
N GLN A 282 -7.02 -9.58 31.67
CA GLN A 282 -7.03 -10.30 32.95
C GLN A 282 -7.13 -11.83 32.74
N GLU A 283 -8.07 -12.31 31.93
CA GLU A 283 -8.19 -13.74 31.61
C GLU A 283 -6.90 -14.31 30.99
N LEU A 284 -6.22 -13.52 30.16
CA LEU A 284 -4.97 -13.92 29.54
C LEU A 284 -3.87 -14.12 30.59
N GLU A 285 -3.79 -13.22 31.58
CA GLU A 285 -2.82 -13.34 32.68
C GLU A 285 -3.14 -14.53 33.61
N GLU A 286 -4.42 -14.78 33.89
CA GLU A 286 -4.86 -15.98 34.62
C GLU A 286 -4.46 -17.26 33.86
N ARG A 287 -4.68 -17.31 32.55
CA ARG A 287 -4.25 -18.44 31.70
C ARG A 287 -2.73 -18.62 31.69
N ARG A 288 -1.95 -17.53 31.64
CA ARG A 288 -0.49 -17.57 31.74
C ARG A 288 -0.04 -18.17 33.07
N HIS A 289 -0.69 -17.80 34.16
CA HIS A 289 -0.41 -18.37 35.48
C HIS A 289 -0.68 -19.88 35.52
N ILE A 290 -1.81 -20.34 34.96
CA ILE A 290 -2.13 -21.78 34.84
C ILE A 290 -1.07 -22.50 34.00
N VAL A 291 -0.64 -21.93 32.86
CA VAL A 291 0.41 -22.54 32.03
C VAL A 291 1.73 -22.63 32.80
N SER A 292 2.09 -21.62 33.59
CA SER A 292 3.30 -21.65 34.42
C SER A 292 3.25 -22.78 35.45
N THR A 293 2.16 -22.88 36.22
CA THR A 293 1.99 -23.93 37.23
C THR A 293 2.00 -25.35 36.64
N LEU A 294 1.40 -25.53 35.45
CA LEU A 294 1.46 -26.81 34.72
C LEU A 294 2.88 -27.14 34.26
N ARG A 295 3.63 -26.16 33.74
CA ARG A 295 5.04 -26.35 33.35
C ARG A 295 5.90 -26.76 34.54
N GLU A 296 5.73 -26.13 35.70
CA GLU A 296 6.42 -26.52 36.93
C GLU A 296 6.06 -27.95 37.36
N ARG A 297 4.78 -28.33 37.30
CA ARG A 297 4.33 -29.69 37.63
C ARG A 297 4.92 -30.72 36.68
N ILE A 298 4.97 -30.44 35.38
CA ILE A 298 5.64 -31.30 34.39
C ILE A 298 7.14 -31.42 34.72
N GLY A 299 7.80 -30.32 35.10
CA GLY A 299 9.20 -30.33 35.56
C GLY A 299 9.41 -31.25 36.76
N ARG A 300 8.56 -31.15 37.79
CA ARG A 300 8.61 -32.02 38.97
C ARG A 300 8.46 -33.50 38.59
N VAL A 301 7.46 -33.85 37.80
CA VAL A 301 7.25 -35.24 37.36
C VAL A 301 8.43 -35.77 36.53
N LYS A 302 9.00 -34.95 35.63
CA LYS A 302 10.20 -35.33 34.87
C LYS A 302 11.39 -35.60 35.79
N SER A 303 11.61 -34.77 36.81
CA SER A 303 12.70 -34.98 37.78
C SER A 303 12.52 -36.24 38.64
N GLN A 304 11.29 -36.55 39.04
CA GLN A 304 10.95 -37.78 39.76
C GLN A 304 11.13 -39.03 38.88
N ASN A 305 10.72 -38.96 37.61
CA ASN A 305 10.95 -40.05 36.66
C ASN A 305 12.44 -40.26 36.35
N TYR A 306 13.22 -39.19 36.25
CA TYR A 306 14.67 -39.28 36.04
C TYR A 306 15.37 -39.97 37.22
N THR A 307 15.01 -39.59 38.45
CA THR A 307 15.57 -40.22 39.67
C THR A 307 15.15 -41.69 39.80
N ALA A 308 13.87 -42.02 39.54
CA ALA A 308 13.40 -43.40 39.51
C ALA A 308 14.08 -44.25 38.43
N ASN A 309 14.30 -43.70 37.23
CA ASN A 309 15.02 -44.37 36.15
C ASN A 309 16.49 -44.58 36.49
N CYS A 310 17.16 -43.62 37.14
CA CYS A 310 18.53 -43.77 37.61
C CYS A 310 18.64 -44.88 38.67
N GLN A 311 17.69 -44.98 39.59
CA GLN A 311 17.63 -46.06 40.58
C GLN A 311 17.42 -47.43 39.92
N LYS A 312 16.48 -47.54 38.95
CA LYS A 312 16.28 -48.77 38.17
C LYS A 312 17.53 -49.17 37.39
N ALA A 313 18.22 -48.21 36.74
CA ALA A 313 19.46 -48.47 36.02
C ALA A 313 20.56 -49.01 36.95
N LYS A 314 20.70 -48.45 38.17
CA LYS A 314 21.64 -48.96 39.18
C LYS A 314 21.29 -50.38 39.65
N GLN A 315 20.01 -50.68 39.85
CA GLN A 315 19.56 -52.04 40.20
C GLN A 315 19.84 -53.06 39.09
N VAL A 316 19.56 -52.69 37.84
CA VAL A 316 19.86 -53.53 36.67
C VAL A 316 21.36 -53.78 36.56
N GLN A 317 22.19 -52.73 36.73
CA GLN A 317 23.64 -52.88 36.72
C GLN A 317 24.14 -53.81 37.85
N ALA A 318 23.56 -53.70 39.05
CA ALA A 318 23.91 -54.59 40.17
C ALA A 318 23.47 -56.04 39.93
N MET A 319 22.31 -56.28 39.31
CA MET A 319 21.90 -57.63 38.89
C MET A 319 22.82 -58.18 37.81
N ASN A 320 23.15 -57.39 36.79
CA ASN A 320 24.07 -57.81 35.74
C ASN A 320 25.46 -58.17 36.30
N ALA A 321 25.98 -57.38 37.25
CA ALA A 321 27.24 -57.72 37.91
C ALA A 321 27.17 -59.04 38.71
N LYS A 322 26.04 -59.32 39.37
CA LYS A 322 25.82 -60.61 40.04
C LYS A 322 25.73 -61.78 39.07
N ILE A 323 25.04 -61.59 37.95
CA ILE A 323 24.96 -62.58 36.87
C ILE A 323 26.35 -62.84 36.30
N GLU A 324 27.14 -61.80 36.07
CA GLU A 324 28.50 -61.93 35.54
C GLU A 324 29.45 -62.66 36.50
N VAL A 325 29.32 -62.41 37.81
CA VAL A 325 30.00 -63.21 38.84
C VAL A 325 29.54 -64.67 38.82
N HIS A 326 28.24 -64.93 38.63
CA HIS A 326 27.73 -66.30 38.50
C HIS A 326 28.26 -67.02 37.26
N ILE A 327 28.31 -66.33 36.12
CA ILE A 327 28.90 -66.84 34.88
C ILE A 327 30.39 -67.15 35.09
N GLN A 328 31.13 -66.30 35.79
CA GLN A 328 32.54 -66.54 36.13
C GLN A 328 32.72 -67.70 37.12
N LEU A 329 31.78 -67.91 38.05
CA LEU A 329 31.80 -69.06 38.96
C LEU A 329 31.46 -70.36 38.23
N GLU A 330 30.53 -70.34 37.27
CA GLU A 330 30.23 -71.47 36.40
C GLU A 330 31.39 -71.83 35.47
N GLN A 331 32.14 -70.84 34.98
CA GLN A 331 33.39 -71.06 34.21
C GLN A 331 34.56 -71.61 35.06
N ASN A 332 34.47 -71.59 36.39
CA ASN A 332 35.49 -72.11 37.30
C ASN A 332 35.17 -73.51 37.87
N ILE A 333 34.04 -74.12 37.49
CA ILE A 333 33.70 -75.51 37.82
C ILE A 333 33.87 -76.35 36.55
N ASP A 334 34.93 -77.16 36.56
CA ASP A 334 35.45 -78.12 35.56
C ASP A 334 36.26 -77.57 34.35
N PRO A 335 37.61 -77.80 34.34
CA PRO A 335 38.42 -77.77 33.14
C PRO A 335 38.58 -79.20 32.60
N LYS A 336 37.66 -79.69 31.76
CA LYS A 336 37.95 -80.82 30.87
C LYS A 336 37.29 -80.68 29.50
N GLU A 337 38.16 -80.53 28.52
CA GLU A 337 38.04 -80.89 27.11
C GLU A 337 36.94 -80.22 26.27
N SER A 338 37.33 -79.27 25.43
CA SER A 338 37.48 -79.54 23.98
C SER A 338 37.96 -78.30 23.24
N ASN A 339 38.94 -78.51 22.37
CA ASN A 339 39.38 -77.55 21.37
C ASN A 339 38.22 -77.22 20.43
N LEU A 340 37.83 -75.95 20.31
CA LEU A 340 37.30 -75.43 19.05
C LEU A 340 37.58 -73.93 18.95
N SER A 341 38.41 -73.59 17.97
CA SER A 341 38.73 -72.24 17.52
C SER A 341 37.49 -71.43 17.14
N LEU A 342 37.36 -70.20 17.63
CA LEU A 342 36.65 -69.11 16.94
C LEU A 342 37.17 -67.73 17.41
N PRO A 343 37.05 -66.69 16.56
CA PRO A 343 38.02 -65.62 16.45
C PRO A 343 37.81 -64.48 17.45
N THR A 344 38.92 -63.85 17.76
CA THR A 344 39.05 -62.63 18.56
C THR A 344 38.25 -61.48 17.93
N PHE A 345 37.08 -61.17 18.50
CA PHE A 345 36.39 -59.92 18.22
C PHE A 345 36.96 -58.82 19.12
N SER A 346 37.71 -57.89 18.52
CA SER A 346 38.18 -56.68 19.18
C SER A 346 37.00 -55.73 19.49
N PRO A 347 36.83 -55.25 20.74
CA PRO A 347 35.96 -54.12 21.00
C PRO A 347 36.73 -52.83 20.71
N LYS A 348 36.68 -52.36 19.45
CA LYS A 348 36.88 -50.94 19.16
C LYS A 348 35.58 -50.21 19.52
N CYS A 349 35.50 -49.65 20.73
CA CYS A 349 34.87 -48.34 20.97
C CYS A 349 34.94 -47.94 22.44
N ALA A 350 35.89 -47.05 22.77
CA ALA A 350 35.73 -46.07 23.83
C ALA A 350 36.54 -44.83 23.44
N LYS A 351 36.00 -44.02 22.52
CA LYS A 351 36.41 -42.62 22.43
C LYS A 351 35.78 -41.92 23.63
N SER A 352 36.63 -41.31 24.45
CA SER A 352 36.24 -40.37 25.49
C SER A 352 35.39 -39.24 24.92
N PRO A 353 34.28 -38.85 25.54
CA PRO A 353 33.75 -37.51 25.42
C PRO A 353 34.48 -36.62 26.43
N LYS A 354 35.59 -36.00 26.00
CA LYS A 354 35.95 -34.68 26.52
C LYS A 354 35.08 -33.66 25.77
N ASP A 355 34.67 -32.65 26.53
CA ASP A 355 34.00 -31.42 26.08
C ASP A 355 32.49 -31.51 25.83
N PHE A 356 31.73 -31.42 26.92
CA PHE A 356 30.53 -30.59 26.92
C PHE A 356 30.77 -29.40 27.83
N GLY A 357 30.90 -28.23 27.19
CA GLY A 357 30.89 -26.94 27.85
C GLY A 357 29.58 -26.72 28.59
N LEU A 358 29.72 -26.29 29.84
CA LEU A 358 28.74 -25.41 30.45
C LEU A 358 28.80 -24.09 29.68
N TYR A 359 27.70 -23.68 29.01
CA TYR A 359 27.09 -22.34 29.12
C TYR A 359 25.89 -22.21 28.17
N ARG A 360 24.72 -22.04 28.82
CA ARG A 360 23.53 -21.26 28.44
C ARG A 360 23.58 -20.47 27.11
N ASN A 361 22.59 -20.69 26.23
CA ASN A 361 21.45 -19.77 26.01
C ASN A 361 20.61 -20.20 24.78
N ASP A 362 19.35 -19.76 24.80
CA ASP A 362 18.25 -19.99 23.86
C ASP A 362 18.62 -20.06 22.36
N GLN A 363 18.09 -21.08 21.69
CA GLN A 363 17.43 -21.08 20.35
C GLN A 363 17.57 -22.47 19.69
N ILE A 364 16.45 -23.20 19.64
CA ILE A 364 16.34 -24.49 18.94
C ILE A 364 15.95 -24.16 17.51
N PHE A 365 16.91 -24.00 16.59
CA PHE A 365 16.82 -24.26 15.13
C PHE A 365 18.10 -23.71 14.47
N ARG A 366 19.10 -24.57 14.19
CA ARG A 366 20.08 -24.28 13.13
C ARG A 366 20.42 -25.55 12.35
N TYR A 367 20.30 -25.37 11.04
CA TYR A 367 20.83 -26.19 9.96
C TYR A 367 22.29 -26.57 10.25
N GLY A 368 22.61 -27.86 10.19
CA GLY A 368 23.98 -28.34 10.30
C GLY A 368 24.76 -28.05 9.02
N ASN A 369 25.88 -27.34 9.16
CA ASN A 369 27.06 -27.28 8.27
C ASN A 369 26.85 -27.24 6.73
N VAL A 370 25.73 -26.73 6.26
CA VAL A 370 25.52 -26.39 4.85
C VAL A 370 25.25 -24.90 4.82
N ASP A 371 26.19 -24.13 4.25
CA ASP A 371 25.91 -22.75 3.92
C ASP A 371 24.70 -22.74 2.96
N PRO A 372 23.62 -22.02 3.28
CA PRO A 372 22.47 -21.95 2.39
C PRO A 372 22.95 -21.38 1.05
N PRO A 373 22.49 -21.94 -0.09
CA PRO A 373 22.88 -21.43 -1.39
C PRO A 373 22.46 -19.95 -1.48
N GLN A 374 23.45 -19.05 -1.43
CA GLN A 374 23.24 -17.65 -1.71
C GLN A 374 23.02 -17.51 -3.21
N LEU A 375 21.77 -17.67 -3.65
CA LEU A 375 21.39 -17.24 -4.98
C LEU A 375 21.39 -15.71 -4.97
N CYS A 376 22.34 -15.12 -5.71
CA CYS A 376 22.32 -13.69 -6.00
C CYS A 376 21.01 -13.34 -6.74
N MET A 377 20.49 -12.13 -6.55
CA MET A 377 19.35 -11.63 -7.31
C MET A 377 19.57 -11.73 -8.84
N ASP A 378 20.83 -11.70 -9.28
CA ASP A 378 21.22 -11.87 -10.68
C ASP A 378 21.01 -13.30 -11.23
N ASP A 379 20.96 -14.32 -10.36
CA ASP A 379 20.74 -15.71 -10.74
C ASP A 379 19.24 -16.07 -10.83
N LEU A 380 18.39 -15.30 -10.16
CA LEU A 380 16.93 -15.42 -10.24
C LEU A 380 16.39 -14.89 -11.58
N GLY A 381 16.96 -13.80 -12.11
CA GLY A 381 16.53 -13.21 -13.39
C GLY A 381 16.86 -14.05 -14.63
N LYS A 382 17.80 -15.00 -14.54
CA LYS A 382 18.20 -15.85 -15.68
C LYS A 382 17.31 -17.06 -15.92
N ARG A 383 16.41 -17.41 -14.97
CA ARG A 383 15.46 -18.52 -15.12
C ARG A 383 14.06 -18.09 -15.58
N ASP A 384 13.78 -16.80 -15.64
CA ASP A 384 12.47 -16.26 -16.02
C ASP A 384 12.23 -16.22 -17.55
N VAL A 385 13.17 -16.73 -18.37
CA VAL A 385 13.03 -16.78 -19.85
C VAL A 385 12.48 -18.12 -20.35
N ALA A 386 12.25 -19.10 -19.47
CA ALA A 386 11.49 -20.28 -19.85
C ALA A 386 10.00 -19.94 -19.76
N ASP A 387 9.40 -19.63 -20.90
CA ASP A 387 7.94 -19.56 -21.11
C ASP A 387 7.31 -20.91 -20.70
N GLU A 388 7.06 -21.10 -19.41
CA GLU A 388 6.21 -22.17 -18.92
C GLU A 388 4.77 -21.77 -19.27
N ALA A 389 4.29 -22.31 -20.38
CA ALA A 389 2.91 -22.30 -20.80
C ALA A 389 2.00 -22.53 -19.58
N TYR A 390 1.13 -21.55 -19.33
CA TYR A 390 0.21 -21.55 -18.20
C TYR A 390 -0.57 -22.87 -18.11
N ALA A 391 -0.67 -23.41 -16.89
CA ALA A 391 -1.65 -24.44 -16.59
C ALA A 391 -3.06 -23.88 -16.81
N TYR A 392 -3.89 -24.66 -17.50
CA TYR A 392 -5.27 -24.38 -17.90
C TYR A 392 -6.06 -23.50 -16.92
N THR A 393 -6.81 -22.56 -17.48
CA THR A 393 -7.75 -21.71 -16.75
C THR A 393 -8.90 -22.56 -16.15
N TYR A 394 -9.55 -22.03 -15.11
CA TYR A 394 -10.65 -22.70 -14.40
C TYR A 394 -11.78 -23.14 -15.35
N ASP A 395 -12.02 -22.40 -16.42
CA ASP A 395 -13.04 -22.69 -17.42
C ASP A 395 -12.64 -23.87 -18.34
N GLU A 396 -11.35 -24.03 -18.65
CA GLU A 396 -10.81 -25.16 -19.43
C GLU A 396 -10.81 -26.48 -18.62
N LEU A 397 -10.57 -26.40 -17.30
CA LEU A 397 -10.72 -27.55 -16.40
C LEU A 397 -12.17 -28.01 -16.25
N LYS A 398 -13.14 -27.12 -16.47
CA LYS A 398 -14.57 -27.42 -16.32
C LYS A 398 -15.12 -28.15 -17.55
N SER A 399 -14.59 -27.89 -18.75
CA SER A 399 -15.05 -28.56 -19.98
C SER A 399 -14.55 -30.01 -20.11
N ASP A 400 -13.38 -30.32 -19.56
CA ASP A 400 -12.75 -31.65 -19.71
C ASP A 400 -13.20 -32.67 -18.66
N VAL A 401 -13.63 -32.23 -17.47
CA VAL A 401 -13.96 -33.14 -16.35
C VAL A 401 -15.44 -33.55 -16.33
N TRP A 402 -16.31 -32.83 -17.02
CA TRP A 402 -17.74 -33.13 -17.09
C TRP A 402 -18.25 -33.06 -18.53
N PRO A 403 -18.15 -34.15 -19.31
CA PRO A 403 -19.01 -34.27 -20.48
C PRO A 403 -20.45 -34.26 -19.96
N MET A 404 -21.18 -33.18 -20.25
CA MET A 404 -22.63 -33.13 -20.11
C MET A 404 -23.21 -34.23 -21.01
N GLU A 405 -23.50 -35.39 -20.42
CA GLU A 405 -24.52 -36.29 -20.95
C GLU A 405 -25.87 -35.59 -20.80
N LEU A 406 -26.22 -34.83 -21.83
CA LEU A 406 -27.55 -34.31 -22.06
C LEU A 406 -27.96 -34.76 -23.46
N GLN A 407 -28.32 -36.03 -23.60
CA GLN A 407 -29.13 -36.52 -24.71
C GLN A 407 -30.12 -37.59 -24.24
N GLN A 408 -31.40 -37.20 -24.38
CA GLN A 408 -32.66 -37.97 -24.39
C GLN A 408 -33.37 -38.23 -23.06
#